data_AF-A0A7Y1LEG0-F1
#
_entry.id   AF-A0A7Y1LEG0-F1
#
_cell.length_a   1.000
_cell.length_b   1.000
_cell.length_c   1.000
_cell.angle_alpha   90.00
_cell.angle_beta   90.00
_cell.angle_gamma   90.00
#
_symmetry.space_group_name_H-M   'P 1'
#
loop_
_entity.id
_entity.type
_entity.pdbx_description
1 polymer ?
#
loop_
_entity_poly.entity_id
_entity_poly.type
_entity_poly.pdbx_seq_one_letter_code
_entity_poly.pdbx_strand_id
1 'polypeptide(L)'
;MSTDRQKSFTARLSYNNYAVCFYELSLYAEPVTGYFRGHLVTVDGTKGFAGLKPSQYLCLNNKLYANEGELLYFRYRDGKYVIYVREQGPHYGKVLDQSNGWLLAAENGISFNLVDPNNHNQVLTLDDFPGATSKELCIQSNRGLIQDYDYVACDHSFSHSYLVTHGGKKSIPFNFEIVETNVPYVGNPEEV
;
A
#
# COMPACT_ATOMS: atom_id res chain seq x y z
N MET A 1 -27.69 -6.18 13.31
CA MET A 1 -26.74 -5.96 12.19
C MET A 1 -25.75 -4.93 12.67
N SER A 2 -24.47 -5.08 12.35
CA SER A 2 -23.45 -4.10 12.66
C SER A 2 -23.59 -2.85 11.77
N THR A 3 -23.20 -1.70 12.30
CA THR A 3 -23.18 -0.43 11.55
C THR A 3 -21.99 -0.38 10.59
N ASP A 4 -22.03 0.56 9.64
CA ASP A 4 -20.92 0.80 8.72
C ASP A 4 -19.63 1.14 9.47
N ARG A 5 -19.73 1.88 10.58
CA ARG A 5 -18.58 2.16 11.45
C ARG A 5 -18.04 0.91 12.12
N GLN A 6 -18.91 0.04 12.64
CA GLN A 6 -18.49 -1.22 13.28
C GLN A 6 -17.77 -2.16 12.30
N LYS A 7 -18.07 -2.07 11.00
CA LYS A 7 -17.37 -2.79 9.94
C LYS A 7 -16.11 -2.10 9.43
N SER A 8 -15.89 -0.85 9.84
CA SER A 8 -14.73 -0.06 9.44
C SER A 8 -13.54 -0.28 10.38
N PHE A 9 -12.34 -0.32 9.81
CA PHE A 9 -11.12 -0.63 10.55
C PHE A 9 -9.89 -0.01 9.88
N THR A 10 -8.79 0.10 10.62
CA THR A 10 -7.49 0.44 10.04
C THR A 10 -6.60 -0.78 10.01
N ALA A 11 -5.83 -0.96 8.94
CA ALA A 11 -4.88 -2.04 8.83
C ALA A 11 -3.61 -1.62 8.06
N ARG A 12 -2.51 -2.31 8.36
CA ARG A 12 -1.33 -2.35 7.50
C ARG A 12 -1.35 -3.62 6.67
N LEU A 13 -0.92 -3.50 5.42
CA LEU A 13 -0.99 -4.58 4.45
C LEU A 13 0.43 -5.01 4.09
N SER A 14 0.61 -6.31 3.95
CA SER A 14 1.87 -6.89 3.48
C SER A 14 1.63 -8.12 2.62
N TYR A 15 2.62 -8.45 1.79
CA TYR A 15 2.65 -9.69 1.02
C TYR A 15 4.08 -10.20 0.91
N ASN A 16 4.33 -11.47 1.24
CA ASN A 16 5.68 -12.07 1.22
C ASN A 16 6.75 -11.22 1.95
N ASN A 17 6.38 -10.65 3.11
CA ASN A 17 7.19 -9.71 3.91
C ASN A 17 7.40 -8.31 3.29
N TYR A 18 6.75 -7.99 2.18
CA TYR A 18 6.88 -6.68 1.54
C TYR A 18 5.73 -5.81 2.02
N ALA A 19 6.05 -4.63 2.53
CA ALA A 19 5.05 -3.70 3.00
C ALA A 19 4.34 -3.03 1.82
N VAL A 20 3.03 -2.81 1.94
CA VAL A 20 2.29 -1.97 1.00
C VAL A 20 2.55 -0.50 1.35
N CYS A 21 3.04 0.28 0.40
CA CYS A 21 3.35 1.69 0.61
C CYS A 21 3.26 2.53 -0.67
N PHE A 22 3.30 3.86 -0.52
CA PHE A 22 3.41 4.83 -1.61
C PHE A 22 4.85 5.31 -1.82
N TYR A 23 5.85 4.45 -1.61
CA TYR A 23 7.26 4.81 -1.79
C TYR A 23 7.93 3.90 -2.81
N GLU A 24 8.43 4.49 -3.88
CA GLU A 24 9.26 3.77 -4.85
C GLU A 24 10.72 3.74 -4.39
N LEU A 25 11.44 2.68 -4.79
CA LEU A 25 12.89 2.62 -4.64
C LEU A 25 13.54 3.31 -5.84
N SER A 26 14.48 4.21 -5.56
CA SER A 26 15.28 4.92 -6.56
C SER A 26 16.77 4.81 -6.24
N LEU A 27 17.58 4.64 -7.28
CA LEU A 27 19.04 4.76 -7.16
C LEU A 27 19.44 6.23 -7.25
N TYR A 28 20.36 6.62 -6.37
CA TYR A 28 20.95 7.95 -6.38
C TYR A 28 22.46 7.85 -6.53
N ALA A 29 23.00 8.72 -7.36
CA ALA A 29 24.42 8.95 -7.48
C ALA A 29 24.81 10.12 -6.58
N GLU A 30 25.67 9.88 -5.59
CA GLU A 30 26.35 10.97 -4.88
C GLU A 30 27.72 11.22 -5.52
N PRO A 31 28.08 12.46 -5.86
CA PRO A 31 29.39 12.78 -6.39
C PRO A 31 30.45 12.53 -5.31
N VAL A 32 31.55 11.89 -5.69
CA VAL A 32 32.65 11.62 -4.78
C VAL A 32 33.75 12.65 -5.01
N THR A 33 34.08 13.40 -3.96
CA THR A 33 35.20 14.33 -3.97
C THR A 33 36.41 13.66 -3.33
N GLY A 34 37.53 13.62 -4.05
CA GLY A 34 38.79 13.04 -3.59
C GLY A 34 39.99 13.88 -4.00
N TYR A 35 41.11 13.71 -3.29
CA TYR A 35 42.37 14.35 -3.68
C TYR A 35 43.07 13.53 -4.76
N PHE A 36 43.31 14.13 -5.92
CA PHE A 36 44.11 13.54 -6.99
C PHE A 36 45.28 14.47 -7.30
N ARG A 37 46.51 13.98 -7.10
CA ARG A 37 47.75 14.76 -7.32
C ARG A 37 47.72 16.14 -6.63
N GLY A 38 47.29 16.19 -5.37
CA GLY A 38 47.27 17.41 -4.55
C GLY A 38 46.15 18.41 -4.87
N HIS A 39 45.26 18.09 -5.82
CA HIS A 39 44.10 18.92 -6.14
C HIS A 39 42.81 18.19 -5.71
N LEU A 40 41.84 18.97 -5.22
CA LEU A 40 40.50 18.45 -4.98
C LEU A 40 39.85 18.21 -6.35
N VAL A 41 39.51 16.95 -6.65
CA VAL A 41 38.80 16.58 -7.87
C VAL A 41 37.49 15.95 -7.46
N THR A 42 36.39 16.52 -7.94
CA THR A 42 35.09 15.86 -7.95
C THR A 42 35.06 14.97 -9.17
N VAL A 43 35.01 13.67 -8.95
CA VAL A 43 34.69 12.70 -10.00
C VAL A 43 33.23 12.34 -9.87
N ASP A 44 32.56 12.13 -11.00
CA ASP A 44 31.26 11.45 -11.07
C ASP A 44 31.46 9.96 -10.74
N GLY A 45 32.00 9.68 -9.55
CA GLY A 45 32.07 8.35 -8.98
C GLY A 45 30.72 8.07 -8.34
N THR A 46 29.97 7.12 -8.88
CA THR A 46 28.67 6.72 -8.36
C THR A 46 28.84 5.92 -7.07
N LYS A 47 28.69 6.54 -5.89
CA LYS A 47 28.23 5.76 -4.73
C LYS A 47 26.72 5.63 -4.87
N GLY A 48 26.28 4.47 -5.37
CA GLY A 48 24.87 4.14 -5.51
C GLY A 48 24.28 3.75 -4.16
N PHE A 49 23.34 4.55 -3.64
CA PHE A 49 22.49 4.13 -2.54
C PHE A 49 21.05 4.02 -3.05
N ALA A 50 20.38 2.90 -2.76
CA ALA A 50 18.95 2.78 -2.98
C ALA A 50 18.21 3.55 -1.88
N GLY A 51 17.45 4.59 -2.24
CA GLY A 51 16.65 5.39 -1.33
C GLY A 51 15.16 5.28 -1.64
N LEU A 52 14.31 5.52 -0.64
CA LEU A 52 12.86 5.61 -0.84
C LEU A 52 12.50 7.03 -1.33
N LYS A 53 11.66 7.12 -2.37
CA LYS A 53 11.03 8.36 -2.82
C LYS A 53 9.52 8.25 -2.67
N PRO A 54 8.83 9.31 -2.22
CA PRO A 54 7.39 9.37 -2.33
C PRO A 54 6.96 9.16 -3.79
N SER A 55 6.09 8.20 -4.00
CA SER A 55 5.42 7.88 -5.26
C SER A 55 3.92 8.11 -5.09
N GLN A 56 3.21 8.45 -6.16
CA GLN A 56 1.75 8.51 -6.10
C GLN A 56 1.11 7.13 -6.19
N TYR A 57 1.85 6.15 -6.71
CA TYR A 57 1.37 4.80 -6.96
C TYR A 57 1.62 3.89 -5.76
N LEU A 58 0.64 3.03 -5.49
CA LEU A 58 0.75 2.03 -4.44
C LEU A 58 1.67 0.89 -4.92
N CYS A 59 2.59 0.47 -4.07
CA CYS A 59 3.54 -0.59 -4.37
C CYS A 59 3.79 -1.50 -3.16
N LEU A 60 4.31 -2.68 -3.43
CA LEU A 60 5.00 -3.53 -2.48
C LEU A 60 6.47 -3.15 -2.45
N ASN A 61 7.04 -2.97 -1.27
CA ASN A 61 8.43 -2.58 -1.09
C ASN A 61 9.11 -3.47 -0.05
N ASN A 62 10.21 -4.11 -0.43
CA ASN A 62 10.91 -5.06 0.45
C ASN A 62 11.97 -4.41 1.37
N LYS A 63 12.21 -3.09 1.21
CA LYS A 63 13.09 -2.33 2.08
C LYS A 63 12.39 -1.89 3.37
N LEU A 64 11.06 -1.82 3.35
CA LEU A 64 10.21 -1.49 4.49
C LEU A 64 9.73 -2.77 5.18
N TYR A 65 9.70 -2.75 6.51
CA TYR A 65 9.07 -3.82 7.27
C TYR A 65 7.53 -3.68 7.22
N ALA A 66 6.80 -4.77 7.46
CA ALA A 66 5.33 -4.78 7.37
C ALA A 66 4.66 -3.72 8.27
N ASN A 67 5.23 -3.45 9.45
CA ASN A 67 4.77 -2.43 10.38
C ASN A 67 5.21 -0.99 10.02
N GLU A 68 6.07 -0.83 9.02
CA GLU A 68 6.49 0.46 8.44
C GLU A 68 5.74 0.79 7.14
N GLY A 69 4.83 -0.09 6.70
CA GLY A 69 3.92 0.18 5.60
C GLY A 69 2.87 1.25 5.92
N GLU A 70 2.15 1.67 4.89
CA GLU A 70 1.08 2.66 5.01
C GLU A 70 -0.07 2.10 5.86
N LEU A 71 -0.43 2.81 6.92
CA LEU A 71 -1.68 2.58 7.62
C LEU A 71 -2.85 3.04 6.75
N LEU A 72 -3.71 2.09 6.39
CA LEU A 72 -4.90 2.34 5.57
C LEU A 72 -6.16 2.23 6.42
N TYR A 73 -7.12 3.12 6.19
CA TYR A 73 -8.45 3.08 6.79
C TYR A 73 -9.46 2.52 5.80
N PHE A 74 -9.98 1.34 6.09
CA PHE A 74 -11.03 0.65 5.35
C PHE A 74 -12.38 1.12 5.86
N ARG A 75 -12.92 2.17 5.23
CA ARG A 75 -14.26 2.68 5.56
C ARG A 75 -15.30 1.85 4.85
N TYR A 76 -16.10 1.10 5.59
CA TYR A 76 -17.25 0.42 5.02
C TYR A 76 -18.38 1.42 4.78
N ARG A 77 -19.00 1.35 3.60
CA ARG A 77 -20.16 2.17 3.22
C ARG A 77 -20.91 1.51 2.07
N ASP A 78 -22.24 1.46 2.16
CA ASP A 78 -23.11 1.01 1.07
C ASP A 78 -22.71 -0.39 0.52
N GLY A 79 -22.27 -1.29 1.40
CA GLY A 79 -21.89 -2.66 1.05
C GLY A 79 -20.45 -2.87 0.61
N LYS A 80 -19.63 -1.81 0.53
CA LYS A 80 -18.24 -1.85 0.02
C LYS A 80 -17.29 -1.05 0.88
N TYR A 81 -15.99 -1.16 0.62
CA TYR A 81 -14.96 -0.37 1.30
C TYR A 81 -14.46 0.77 0.42
N VAL A 82 -14.34 1.97 1.00
CA VAL A 82 -13.53 3.07 0.47
C VAL A 82 -12.28 3.16 1.33
N ILE A 83 -11.11 3.11 0.69
CA ILE A 83 -9.83 2.97 1.40
C ILE A 83 -9.14 4.33 1.45
N TYR A 84 -8.89 4.84 2.66
CA TYR A 84 -8.21 6.12 2.89
C TYR A 84 -6.80 5.88 3.41
N VAL A 85 -5.88 6.78 3.10
CA VAL A 85 -4.54 6.78 3.69
C VAL A 85 -4.59 7.48 5.05
N ARG A 86 -4.24 6.74 6.10
CA ARG A 86 -4.29 7.20 7.49
C ARG A 86 -2.91 7.48 8.07
N GLU A 87 -1.86 6.91 7.50
CA GLU A 87 -0.48 7.18 7.89
C GLU A 87 -0.12 8.66 7.66
N GLN A 88 0.63 9.25 8.60
CA GLN A 88 1.04 10.65 8.49
C GLN A 88 2.10 10.78 7.39
N GLY A 89 1.83 11.63 6.39
CA GLY A 89 2.76 11.81 5.28
C GLY A 89 2.15 12.54 4.08
N PRO A 90 2.83 12.53 2.93
CA PRO A 90 2.40 13.22 1.72
C PRO A 90 1.04 12.79 1.15
N HIS A 91 0.57 11.61 1.57
CA HIS A 91 -0.69 11.02 1.11
C HIS A 91 -1.77 11.02 2.19
N TYR A 92 -1.50 11.53 3.39
CA TYR A 92 -2.48 11.54 4.48
C TYR A 92 -3.81 12.18 4.05
N GLY A 93 -4.92 11.49 4.33
CA GLY A 93 -6.27 11.95 3.99
C GLY A 93 -6.69 11.68 2.55
N LYS A 94 -5.77 11.27 1.67
CA LYS A 94 -6.11 10.83 0.31
C LYS A 94 -6.85 9.49 0.33
N VAL A 95 -7.52 9.20 -0.78
CA VAL A 95 -8.29 7.99 -1.01
C VAL A 95 -7.59 7.14 -2.08
N LEU A 96 -7.67 5.82 -1.95
CA LEU A 96 -7.19 4.92 -2.97
C LEU A 96 -8.10 5.01 -4.20
N ASP A 97 -7.49 5.34 -5.33
CA ASP A 97 -8.13 5.43 -6.63
C ASP A 97 -7.43 4.53 -7.64
N GLN A 98 -8.00 4.44 -8.83
CA GLN A 98 -7.52 3.61 -9.91
C GLN A 98 -7.47 4.38 -11.22
N SER A 99 -6.27 4.54 -11.77
CA SER A 99 -6.04 5.14 -13.09
C SER A 99 -5.37 4.15 -14.02
N ASN A 100 -6.01 3.85 -15.15
CA ASN A 100 -5.52 2.87 -16.13
C ASN A 100 -5.12 1.50 -15.53
N GLY A 101 -5.79 1.09 -14.45
CA GLY A 101 -5.52 -0.16 -13.74
C GLY A 101 -4.46 -0.04 -12.64
N TRP A 102 -3.72 1.06 -12.56
CA TRP A 102 -2.77 1.34 -11.49
C TRP A 102 -3.48 1.92 -10.28
N LEU A 103 -3.04 1.53 -9.08
CA LEU A 103 -3.56 2.08 -7.84
C LEU A 103 -2.73 3.27 -7.39
N LEU A 104 -3.40 4.33 -6.97
CA LEU A 104 -2.76 5.57 -6.55
C LEU A 104 -3.52 6.27 -5.43
N ALA A 105 -2.84 7.18 -4.75
CA ALA A 105 -3.47 8.10 -3.80
C ALA A 105 -4.03 9.33 -4.53
N ALA A 106 -5.34 9.59 -4.40
CA ALA A 106 -6.03 10.70 -5.04
C ALA A 106 -7.05 11.38 -4.10
N GLU A 107 -7.66 12.48 -4.55
CA GLU A 107 -8.69 13.21 -3.78
C GLU A 107 -10.06 12.50 -3.82
N ASN A 108 -10.36 11.84 -4.93
CA ASN A 108 -11.53 10.99 -5.10
C ASN A 108 -11.06 9.54 -5.16
N GLY A 109 -11.88 8.60 -4.69
CA GLY A 109 -11.54 7.19 -4.71
C GLY A 109 -12.65 6.32 -5.27
N ILE A 110 -12.31 5.05 -5.43
CA ILE A 110 -13.26 4.00 -5.82
C ILE A 110 -13.57 3.09 -4.63
N SER A 111 -14.58 2.24 -4.81
CA SER A 111 -14.94 1.23 -3.82
C SER A 111 -14.34 -0.13 -4.14
N PHE A 112 -14.00 -0.87 -3.10
CA PHE A 112 -13.38 -2.17 -3.13
C PHE A 112 -14.20 -3.18 -2.31
N ASN A 113 -14.12 -4.45 -2.70
CA ASN A 113 -14.52 -5.57 -1.87
C ASN A 113 -13.28 -6.21 -1.26
N LEU A 114 -13.42 -6.75 -0.05
CA LEU A 114 -12.49 -7.72 0.50
C LEU A 114 -13.06 -9.10 0.20
N VAL A 115 -12.24 -10.01 -0.33
CA VAL A 115 -12.69 -11.34 -0.74
C VAL A 115 -11.78 -12.44 -0.22
N ASP A 116 -12.33 -13.64 -0.03
CA ASP A 116 -11.56 -14.80 0.41
C ASP A 116 -10.49 -15.17 -0.65
N PRO A 117 -9.21 -15.34 -0.28
CA PRO A 117 -8.15 -15.79 -1.19
C PRO A 117 -8.42 -17.12 -1.90
N ASN A 118 -9.20 -18.00 -1.29
CA ASN A 118 -9.56 -19.32 -1.81
C ASN A 118 -10.89 -19.33 -2.57
N ASN A 119 -11.71 -18.30 -2.37
CA ASN A 119 -13.00 -18.13 -3.06
C ASN A 119 -13.29 -16.64 -3.31
N HIS A 120 -12.79 -16.12 -4.44
CA HIS A 120 -12.92 -14.71 -4.79
C HIS A 120 -14.37 -14.20 -4.99
N ASN A 121 -15.38 -15.09 -4.99
CA ASN A 121 -16.79 -14.71 -5.03
C ASN A 121 -17.38 -14.45 -3.65
N GLN A 122 -16.68 -14.86 -2.59
CA GLN A 122 -17.09 -14.63 -1.21
C GLN A 122 -16.55 -13.28 -0.74
N VAL A 123 -17.44 -12.29 -0.71
CA VAL A 123 -17.14 -10.99 -0.10
C VAL A 123 -17.14 -11.14 1.41
N LEU A 124 -16.11 -10.62 2.05
CA LEU A 124 -15.91 -10.67 3.48
C LEU A 124 -15.90 -9.27 4.08
N THR A 125 -16.39 -9.18 5.31
CA THR A 125 -16.39 -7.98 6.15
C THR A 125 -15.84 -8.32 7.53
N LEU A 126 -15.62 -7.31 8.37
CA LEU A 126 -15.13 -7.53 9.73
C LEU A 126 -16.05 -8.48 10.55
N ASP A 127 -17.34 -8.53 10.23
CA ASP A 127 -18.31 -9.45 10.86
C ASP A 127 -17.94 -10.93 10.64
N ASP A 128 -17.26 -11.25 9.52
CA ASP A 128 -16.87 -12.61 9.15
C ASP A 128 -15.60 -13.08 9.89
N PHE A 129 -14.89 -12.17 10.54
CA PHE A 129 -13.68 -12.45 11.33
C PHE A 129 -13.60 -11.55 12.58
N PRO A 130 -14.57 -11.66 13.49
CA PRO A 130 -14.69 -10.77 14.64
C PRO A 130 -13.51 -10.95 15.60
N GLY A 131 -12.90 -9.83 16.01
CA GLY A 131 -11.78 -9.82 16.96
C GLY A 131 -10.44 -10.29 16.39
N ALA A 132 -10.35 -10.54 15.07
CA ALA A 132 -9.09 -10.86 14.43
C ALA A 132 -8.13 -9.66 14.46
N THR A 133 -6.86 -9.93 14.78
CA THR A 133 -5.74 -8.98 14.63
C THR A 133 -4.98 -9.24 13.32
N SER A 134 -4.99 -10.50 12.89
CA SER A 134 -4.51 -11.11 11.64
C SER A 134 -5.59 -11.51 10.63
N LYS A 135 -5.59 -11.07 9.36
CA LYS A 135 -6.39 -11.79 8.33
C LYS A 135 -5.77 -11.71 6.94
N GLU A 136 -5.69 -12.85 6.24
CA GLU A 136 -5.33 -12.88 4.82
C GLU A 136 -6.57 -12.68 3.95
N LEU A 137 -6.55 -11.66 3.08
CA LEU A 137 -7.66 -11.33 2.17
C LEU A 137 -7.12 -10.82 0.83
N CYS A 138 -7.91 -11.02 -0.22
CA CYS A 138 -7.70 -10.34 -1.49
C CYS A 138 -8.54 -9.07 -1.55
N ILE A 139 -8.06 -8.05 -2.26
CA ILE A 139 -8.82 -6.81 -2.50
C ILE A 139 -9.28 -6.82 -3.96
N GLN A 140 -10.55 -6.48 -4.19
CA GLN A 140 -11.17 -6.49 -5.51
C GLN A 140 -11.78 -5.13 -5.83
N SER A 141 -11.40 -4.55 -6.96
CA SER A 141 -12.06 -3.39 -7.57
C SER A 141 -13.10 -3.85 -8.61
N ASN A 142 -13.84 -2.91 -9.18
CA ASN A 142 -14.71 -3.18 -10.33
C ASN A 142 -13.94 -3.67 -11.59
N ARG A 143 -12.63 -3.45 -11.68
CA ARG A 143 -11.79 -3.93 -12.79
C ARG A 143 -11.15 -5.30 -12.54
N GLY A 144 -11.22 -5.82 -11.33
CA GLY A 144 -10.59 -7.08 -10.95
C GLY A 144 -9.87 -7.01 -9.61
N LEU A 145 -9.24 -8.13 -9.26
CA LEU A 145 -8.41 -8.29 -8.07
C LEU A 145 -7.17 -7.42 -8.18
N ILE A 146 -6.69 -6.91 -7.04
CA ILE A 146 -5.37 -6.31 -6.97
C ILE A 146 -4.31 -7.40 -7.23
N GLN A 147 -3.36 -7.05 -8.08
CA GLN A 147 -2.29 -7.88 -8.59
C GLN A 147 -0.96 -7.13 -8.48
N ASP A 148 0.14 -7.87 -8.46
CA ASP A 148 1.47 -7.30 -8.65
C ASP A 148 1.74 -7.16 -10.15
N TYR A 149 2.32 -6.04 -10.58
CA TYR A 149 2.67 -5.82 -11.98
C TYR A 149 4.04 -6.42 -12.31
N ASP A 150 5.11 -5.77 -11.87
CA ASP A 150 6.49 -6.21 -12.10
C ASP A 150 7.38 -5.84 -10.92
N TYR A 151 8.21 -6.80 -10.51
CA TYR A 151 9.28 -6.56 -9.56
C TYR A 151 10.44 -5.87 -10.26
N VAL A 152 10.62 -4.59 -9.93
CA VAL A 152 11.77 -3.80 -10.35
C VAL A 152 12.85 -3.95 -9.28
N ALA A 153 13.90 -4.68 -9.60
CA ALA A 153 15.10 -4.72 -8.78
C ALA A 153 15.85 -3.40 -8.93
N CYS A 154 16.09 -2.69 -7.83
CA CYS A 154 16.89 -1.48 -7.83
C CYS A 154 18.38 -1.80 -7.60
N ASP A 155 18.66 -2.81 -6.78
CA ASP A 155 19.98 -3.43 -6.63
C ASP A 155 19.84 -4.94 -6.32
N HIS A 156 20.93 -5.60 -5.93
CA HIS A 156 20.95 -7.05 -5.63
C HIS A 156 20.19 -7.42 -4.33
N SER A 157 19.82 -6.43 -3.51
CA SER A 157 19.21 -6.61 -2.18
C SER A 157 17.77 -6.12 -2.08
N PHE A 158 17.36 -5.16 -2.93
CA PHE A 158 16.06 -4.50 -2.83
C PHE A 158 15.26 -4.51 -4.14
N SER A 159 13.95 -4.65 -4.00
CA SER A 159 12.98 -4.62 -5.08
C SER A 159 11.66 -3.99 -4.63
N HIS A 160 10.94 -3.42 -5.59
CA HIS A 160 9.56 -3.01 -5.39
C HIS A 160 8.69 -3.51 -6.54
N SER A 161 7.38 -3.60 -6.33
CA SER A 161 6.41 -3.93 -7.38
C SER A 161 5.18 -3.07 -7.24
N TYR A 162 4.76 -2.44 -8.33
CA TYR A 162 3.54 -1.65 -8.35
C TYR A 162 2.30 -2.53 -8.29
N LEU A 163 1.27 -2.01 -7.62
CA LEU A 163 -0.02 -2.67 -7.51
C LEU A 163 -0.97 -2.18 -8.60
N VAL A 164 -1.54 -3.14 -9.31
CA VAL A 164 -2.47 -2.93 -10.41
C VAL A 164 -3.70 -3.81 -10.23
N THR A 165 -4.74 -3.60 -11.02
CA THR A 165 -5.97 -4.43 -11.00
C THR A 165 -6.23 -5.13 -12.32
N HIS A 166 -5.38 -4.90 -13.31
CA HIS A 166 -5.42 -5.52 -14.62
C HIS A 166 -4.00 -5.51 -15.21
N GLY A 167 -3.66 -6.55 -15.97
CA GLY A 167 -2.35 -6.68 -16.59
C GLY A 167 -1.23 -7.04 -15.62
N GLY A 168 -1.55 -7.33 -14.35
CA GLY A 168 -0.62 -7.89 -13.39
C GLY A 168 -0.46 -9.41 -13.56
N LYS A 169 0.48 -9.98 -12.81
CA LYS A 169 0.86 -11.39 -12.94
C LYS A 169 -0.02 -12.31 -12.11
N LYS A 170 -0.26 -11.96 -10.84
CA LYS A 170 -1.02 -12.81 -9.91
C LYS A 170 -1.84 -11.96 -8.95
N SER A 171 -3.02 -12.44 -8.57
CA SER A 171 -3.78 -11.85 -7.46
C SER A 171 -3.02 -11.98 -6.15
N ILE A 172 -3.03 -10.92 -5.34
CA ILE A 172 -2.27 -10.89 -4.10
C ILE A 172 -3.20 -11.14 -2.90
N PRO A 173 -2.99 -12.23 -2.14
CA PRO A 173 -3.59 -12.39 -0.84
C PRO A 173 -2.76 -11.57 0.17
N PHE A 174 -3.23 -10.38 0.50
CA PHE A 174 -2.55 -9.53 1.47
C PHE A 174 -2.79 -10.04 2.87
N ASN A 175 -1.76 -10.01 3.71
CA ASN A 175 -1.93 -10.10 5.15
C ASN A 175 -2.32 -8.71 5.67
N PHE A 176 -3.52 -8.63 6.25
CA PHE A 176 -4.04 -7.46 6.94
C PHE A 176 -3.70 -7.57 8.42
N GLU A 177 -2.75 -6.76 8.87
CA GLU A 177 -2.52 -6.50 10.27
C GLU A 177 -3.52 -5.43 10.73
N ILE A 178 -4.59 -5.85 11.39
CA ILE A 178 -5.65 -4.98 11.88
C ILE A 178 -5.16 -4.25 13.11
N VAL A 179 -5.08 -2.92 13.02
CA VAL A 179 -4.53 -2.04 14.07
C VAL A 179 -5.64 -1.55 14.99
N GLU A 180 -6.76 -1.10 14.42
CA GLU A 180 -7.91 -0.59 15.18
C GLU A 180 -9.21 -0.95 14.44
N THR A 181 -10.28 -1.18 15.19
CA THR A 181 -11.63 -1.46 14.69
C THR A 181 -12.61 -0.40 15.21
N ASN A 182 -13.79 -0.28 14.59
CA ASN A 182 -14.80 0.70 14.98
C ASN A 182 -14.29 2.17 14.94
N VAL A 183 -13.35 2.43 14.01
CA VAL A 183 -12.66 3.70 13.89
C VAL A 183 -13.58 4.72 13.20
N PRO A 184 -13.80 5.91 13.80
CA PRO A 184 -14.63 6.93 13.20
C PRO A 184 -13.97 7.56 11.97
N TYR A 185 -14.77 8.02 11.02
CA TYR A 185 -14.25 8.76 9.88
C TYR A 185 -13.67 10.12 10.32
N VAL A 186 -12.51 10.47 9.79
CA VAL A 186 -11.76 11.69 10.15
C VAL A 186 -12.60 12.96 10.01
N GLY A 187 -13.42 13.03 8.95
CA GLY A 187 -14.31 14.16 8.69
C GLY A 187 -15.69 14.05 9.33
N ASN A 188 -15.99 12.95 10.02
CA ASN A 188 -17.27 12.74 10.71
C ASN A 188 -17.10 11.87 11.97
N PRO A 189 -16.55 12.43 13.07
CA PRO A 189 -16.25 11.68 14.28
C PRO A 189 -17.48 11.13 15.01
N GLU A 190 -18.67 11.69 14.74
CA GLU A 190 -19.94 11.28 15.34
C GLU A 190 -20.70 10.22 14.52
N GLU A 191 -20.12 9.69 13.43
CA GLU A 191 -20.71 8.58 12.67
C GLU A 191 -20.97 7.39 13.62
N VAL A 192 -22.19 6.84 13.60
CA VAL A 192 -22.63 5.69 14.42
C VAL A 192 -22.77 4.45 13.56
#